data_AF-A0AAD5N2W5-F1
#
_entry.id   AF-A0AAD5N2W5-F1
#
_cell.length_a   1.000
_cell.length_b   1.000
_cell.length_c   1.000
_cell.angle_alpha   90.00
_cell.angle_beta   90.00
_cell.angle_gamma   90.00
#
_symmetry.space_group_name_H-M   'P 1'
#
loop_
_entity.id
_entity.type
_entity.pdbx_description
1 polymer ?
#
loop_
_entity_poly.entity_id
_entity_poly.type
_entity_poly.pdbx_seq_one_letter_code
_entity_poly.pdbx_strand_id
1 'polypeptide(L)'
;MFYGNKTTNPFTDFTPVVSCPGVLAVQLQAQAKPIDPVVQAGAQVQQLINFVCVQEFGKMPIIQIKFSHTDRAGQSQCFDKSIYLPLFINKFFEPTEMASEQFFVRWKALGQPSQECQRIFPAKMSMDAAVVHTEACRTWSEAFIWCRSKS
;
A
#
# COMPACT_ATOMS: atom_id res chain seq x y z
N MET A 1 5.17 -9.11 -4.98
CA MET A 1 3.84 -9.26 -5.60
C MET A 1 3.77 -10.63 -6.28
N PHE A 2 2.67 -11.35 -6.21
CA PHE A 2 2.47 -12.63 -6.90
C PHE A 2 1.39 -12.49 -7.96
N TYR A 3 1.68 -12.91 -9.19
CA TYR A 3 0.74 -12.93 -10.31
C TYR A 3 0.47 -14.38 -10.69
N GLY A 4 -0.76 -14.86 -10.47
CA GLY A 4 -1.17 -16.22 -10.80
C GLY A 4 -2.05 -16.26 -12.05
N ASN A 5 -1.58 -16.94 -13.10
CA ASN A 5 -2.42 -17.24 -14.26
C ASN A 5 -3.27 -18.47 -13.95
N LYS A 6 -4.57 -18.26 -13.72
CA LYS A 6 -5.54 -19.33 -13.44
C LYS A 6 -6.20 -19.90 -14.70
N THR A 7 -5.77 -19.47 -15.88
CA THR A 7 -6.32 -19.92 -17.16
C THR A 7 -5.48 -21.05 -17.75
N THR A 8 -5.99 -21.65 -18.82
CA THR A 8 -5.34 -22.75 -19.54
C THR A 8 -4.39 -22.28 -20.65
N ASN A 9 -4.37 -20.98 -20.94
CA ASN A 9 -3.52 -20.38 -21.96
C ASN A 9 -2.49 -19.44 -21.30
N PRO A 10 -1.29 -19.25 -21.87
CA PRO A 10 -0.32 -18.30 -21.33
C PRO A 10 -0.81 -16.86 -21.46
N PHE A 11 -0.39 -16.01 -20.52
CA PHE A 11 -0.42 -14.57 -20.71
C PHE A 11 0.86 -14.15 -21.43
N THR A 12 0.73 -13.30 -22.44
CA THR A 12 1.84 -12.74 -23.22
C THR A 12 1.87 -11.22 -23.09
N ASP A 13 2.98 -10.59 -23.43
CA ASP A 13 3.19 -9.14 -23.23
C ASP A 13 2.92 -8.69 -21.78
N PHE A 14 3.18 -9.58 -20.80
CA PHE A 14 2.88 -9.36 -19.40
C PHE A 14 3.77 -8.28 -18.80
N THR A 15 3.16 -7.12 -18.55
CA THR A 15 3.88 -5.89 -18.19
C THR A 15 3.23 -5.25 -16.96
N PRO A 16 3.68 -5.60 -15.73
CA PRO A 16 3.30 -4.87 -14.53
C PRO A 16 4.18 -3.63 -14.34
N VAL A 17 3.54 -2.47 -14.24
CA VAL A 17 4.20 -1.16 -14.05
C VAL A 17 3.75 -0.56 -12.72
N VAL A 18 4.70 -0.32 -11.82
CA VAL A 18 4.45 0.40 -10.57
C VAL A 18 4.75 1.88 -10.79
N SER A 19 3.84 2.75 -10.37
CA SER A 19 3.98 4.20 -10.51
C SER A 19 3.58 4.93 -9.23
N CYS A 20 4.23 6.07 -9.00
CA CYS A 20 3.94 6.98 -7.90
C CYS A 20 3.46 8.32 -8.50
N PRO A 21 2.14 8.54 -8.66
CA PRO A 21 1.64 9.69 -9.41
C PRO A 21 1.77 11.03 -8.65
N GLY A 22 2.04 12.11 -9.40
CA GLY A 22 2.08 13.48 -8.89
C GLY A 22 3.13 13.66 -7.80
N VAL A 23 2.76 14.32 -6.69
CA VAL A 23 3.65 14.55 -5.55
C VAL A 23 4.24 13.27 -4.94
N LEU A 24 3.55 12.13 -5.11
CA LEU A 24 4.03 10.85 -4.57
C LEU A 24 5.38 10.45 -5.21
N ALA A 25 5.67 10.87 -6.44
CA ALA A 25 6.92 10.55 -7.15
C ALA A 25 8.18 11.00 -6.41
N VAL A 26 8.11 12.11 -5.67
CA VAL A 26 9.25 12.64 -4.89
C VAL A 26 9.21 12.20 -3.43
N GLN A 27 8.06 11.77 -2.92
CA GLN A 27 7.89 11.32 -1.54
C GLN A 27 8.21 9.83 -1.36
N LEU A 28 7.92 9.02 -2.38
CA LEU A 28 8.06 7.57 -2.36
C LEU A 28 8.69 7.10 -3.67
N GLN A 29 9.86 6.49 -3.57
CA GLN A 29 10.53 5.87 -4.71
C GLN A 29 10.17 4.38 -4.78
N ALA A 30 9.80 3.91 -5.96
CA ALA A 30 9.47 2.51 -6.23
C ALA A 30 10.43 1.94 -7.27
N GLN A 31 11.07 0.82 -6.95
CA GLN A 31 11.92 0.07 -7.86
C GLN A 31 11.37 -1.35 -8.00
N ALA A 32 10.73 -1.63 -9.13
CA ALA A 32 10.23 -2.96 -9.45
C ALA A 32 11.25 -3.71 -10.30
N LYS A 33 11.64 -4.92 -9.90
CA LYS A 33 12.46 -5.79 -10.75
C LYS A 33 11.65 -6.21 -11.99
N PRO A 34 12.25 -6.24 -13.19
CA PRO A 34 11.61 -6.84 -14.36
C PRO A 34 11.26 -8.31 -14.11
N ILE A 35 10.22 -8.79 -14.78
CA ILE A 35 9.82 -10.20 -14.78
C ILE A 35 9.62 -10.66 -16.22
N ASP A 36 9.46 -11.98 -16.41
CA ASP A 36 9.20 -12.58 -17.71
C ASP A 36 7.91 -12.00 -18.32
N PRO A 37 7.93 -11.57 -19.61
CA PRO A 37 6.74 -11.10 -20.30
C PRO A 37 5.73 -12.22 -20.61
N VAL A 38 6.05 -13.47 -20.32
CA VAL A 38 5.16 -14.62 -20.46
C VAL A 38 4.87 -15.27 -19.11
N VAL A 39 3.58 -15.38 -18.76
CA VAL A 39 3.13 -16.12 -17.57
C VAL A 39 2.39 -17.36 -18.03
N GLN A 40 3.04 -18.52 -17.87
CA GLN A 40 2.51 -19.81 -18.32
C GLN A 40 1.14 -20.15 -17.72
N ALA A 41 0.38 -20.98 -18.43
CA ALA A 41 -0.90 -21.49 -17.94
C ALA A 41 -0.74 -22.19 -16.59
N GLY A 42 -1.59 -21.86 -15.62
CA GLY A 42 -1.52 -22.40 -14.26
C GLY A 42 -0.32 -21.94 -13.43
N ALA A 43 0.59 -21.13 -13.98
CA ALA A 43 1.80 -20.71 -13.28
C ALA A 43 1.57 -19.47 -12.39
N GLN A 44 2.46 -19.31 -11.41
CA GLN A 44 2.55 -18.12 -10.59
C GLN A 44 3.97 -17.55 -10.65
N VAL A 45 4.07 -16.25 -10.92
CA VAL A 45 5.34 -15.53 -10.95
C VAL A 45 5.37 -14.48 -9.83
N GLN A 46 6.56 -14.25 -9.28
CA GLN A 46 6.79 -13.27 -8.22
C GLN A 46 7.58 -12.08 -8.76
N GLN A 47 7.08 -10.86 -8.52
CA GLN A 47 7.83 -9.62 -8.74
C GLN A 47 8.26 -9.02 -7.40
N LEU A 48 9.55 -8.76 -7.27
CA LEU A 48 10.10 -7.99 -6.16
C LEU A 48 9.97 -6.50 -6.46
N ILE A 49 9.33 -5.77 -5.54
CA ILE A 49 9.15 -4.32 -5.62
C ILE A 49 9.73 -3.74 -4.33
N ASN A 50 10.76 -2.91 -4.48
CA ASN A 50 11.38 -2.19 -3.37
C ASN A 50 10.77 -0.79 -3.29
N PHE A 51 10.43 -0.35 -2.09
CA PHE A 51 9.94 0.99 -1.83
C PHE A 51 10.88 1.70 -0.86
N VAL A 52 11.22 2.95 -1.16
CA VAL A 52 12.01 3.83 -0.30
C VAL A 52 11.18 5.05 0.03
N CYS A 53 10.86 5.23 1.31
CA CYS A 53 10.20 6.42 1.81
C CYS A 53 11.22 7.54 1.93
N VAL A 54 11.08 8.57 1.08
CA VAL A 54 11.95 9.75 1.07
C VAL A 54 11.35 10.86 1.93
N GLN A 55 10.03 11.00 1.90
CA GLN A 55 9.27 11.97 2.68
C GLN A 55 7.93 11.38 3.12
N GLU A 56 7.28 12.01 4.08
CA GLU A 56 5.91 11.66 4.48
C GLU A 56 4.97 11.70 3.25
N PHE A 57 4.13 10.68 3.11
CA PHE A 57 3.17 10.58 2.01
C PHE A 57 1.79 10.13 2.52
N GLY A 58 0.73 10.63 1.88
CA GLY A 58 -0.66 10.27 2.17
C GLY A 58 -1.39 9.54 1.04
N LYS A 59 -0.78 9.43 -0.14
CA LYS A 59 -1.36 8.77 -1.33
C LYS A 59 -0.73 7.39 -1.55
N MET A 60 -1.50 6.47 -2.11
CA MET A 60 -1.03 5.11 -2.42
C MET A 60 -0.40 5.04 -3.81
N PRO A 61 0.67 4.25 -4.00
CA PRO A 61 1.20 3.97 -5.33
C PRO A 61 0.22 3.12 -6.14
N ILE A 62 0.36 3.16 -7.46
CA ILE A 62 -0.51 2.43 -8.40
C ILE A 62 0.30 1.35 -9.10
N ILE A 63 -0.29 0.17 -9.26
CA ILE A 63 0.21 -0.84 -10.19
C ILE A 63 -0.74 -0.97 -11.38
N GLN A 64 -0.21 -0.80 -12.58
CA GLN A 64 -0.90 -1.10 -13.84
C GLN A 64 -0.43 -2.48 -14.32
N ILE A 65 -1.37 -3.37 -14.64
CA ILE A 65 -1.09 -4.71 -15.15
C ILE A 65 -1.67 -4.78 -16.55
N LYS A 66 -0.80 -5.01 -17.53
CA LYS A 66 -1.16 -5.21 -18.94
C LYS A 66 -0.69 -6.56 -19.44
N PHE A 67 -1.52 -7.28 -20.20
CA PHE A 67 -1.12 -8.50 -20.91
C PHE A 67 -2.15 -8.89 -21.99
N SER A 68 -1.69 -9.68 -22.96
CA SER A 68 -2.52 -10.33 -23.97
C SER A 68 -2.86 -11.75 -23.51
N HIS A 69 -4.11 -12.19 -23.71
CA HIS A 69 -4.54 -13.56 -23.41
C HIS A 69 -5.59 -14.05 -24.39
N THR A 70 -5.71 -15.37 -24.53
CA THR A 70 -6.77 -16.00 -25.31
C THR A 70 -7.96 -16.32 -24.41
N ASP A 71 -9.13 -15.82 -24.75
CA ASP A 71 -10.37 -16.10 -24.01
C ASP A 71 -10.93 -17.51 -24.28
N ARG A 72 -12.06 -17.84 -23.64
CA ARG A 72 -12.71 -19.16 -23.79
C ARG A 72 -13.24 -19.42 -25.20
N ALA A 73 -13.47 -18.38 -26.00
CA ALA A 73 -13.92 -18.49 -27.38
C ALA A 73 -12.74 -18.56 -28.38
N GLY A 74 -11.49 -18.57 -27.89
CA GLY A 74 -10.29 -18.60 -28.72
C GLY A 74 -9.89 -17.23 -29.26
N GLN A 75 -10.48 -16.13 -28.80
CA GLN A 75 -10.15 -14.79 -29.29
C GLN A 75 -9.05 -14.16 -28.45
N SER A 76 -8.19 -13.36 -29.10
CA SER A 76 -7.14 -12.61 -28.42
C SER A 76 -7.71 -11.34 -27.78
N GLN A 77 -7.45 -11.17 -26.49
CA GLN A 77 -7.93 -10.07 -25.67
C GLN A 77 -6.75 -9.36 -24.97
N CYS A 78 -6.80 -8.04 -24.88
CA CYS A 78 -5.86 -7.25 -24.10
C CYS A 78 -6.48 -6.92 -22.74
N PHE A 79 -5.82 -7.34 -21.66
CA PHE A 79 -6.11 -6.90 -20.32
C PHE A 79 -5.27 -5.66 -20.00
N ASP A 80 -5.88 -4.62 -19.44
CA ASP A 80 -5.20 -3.42 -18.96
C ASP A 80 -6.00 -2.83 -17.79
N LYS A 81 -5.47 -2.96 -16.56
CA LYS A 81 -6.10 -2.45 -15.34
C LYS A 81 -5.09 -1.90 -14.36
N SER A 82 -5.49 -0.84 -13.66
CA SER A 82 -4.72 -0.19 -12.62
C SER A 82 -5.37 -0.37 -11.25
N ILE A 83 -4.57 -0.62 -10.22
CA ILE A 83 -5.00 -0.88 -8.85
C ILE A 83 -4.10 -0.11 -7.88
N TYR A 84 -4.67 0.43 -6.80
CA TYR A 84 -3.89 1.00 -5.71
C TYR A 84 -3.20 -0.10 -4.91
N LEU A 85 -1.90 0.07 -4.65
CA LEU A 85 -1.14 -0.79 -3.76
C LEU A 85 -1.36 -0.35 -2.30
N PRO A 86 -1.69 -1.27 -1.38
CA PRO A 86 -1.96 -0.95 0.03
C PRO A 86 -0.66 -0.68 0.80
N LEU A 87 0.06 0.37 0.41
CA LEU A 87 1.27 0.85 1.06
C LEU A 87 0.98 2.19 1.74
N PHE A 88 1.29 2.25 3.02
CA PHE A 88 0.95 3.36 3.90
C PHE A 88 2.19 3.80 4.68
N ILE A 89 2.24 5.05 5.12
CA ILE A 89 3.40 5.64 5.79
C ILE A 89 3.81 4.89 7.06
N ASN A 90 2.85 4.30 7.78
CA ASN A 90 3.12 3.50 8.99
C ASN A 90 3.98 2.24 8.74
N LYS A 91 4.13 1.80 7.48
CA LYS A 91 5.05 0.71 7.12
C LYS A 91 6.53 1.09 7.22
N PHE A 92 6.83 2.37 7.38
CA PHE A 92 8.18 2.91 7.52
C PHE A 92 8.48 3.38 8.95
N PHE A 93 7.60 3.11 9.92
CA PHE A 93 7.81 3.48 11.31
C PHE A 93 8.62 2.41 12.05
N GLU A 94 9.56 2.86 12.86
CA GLU A 94 10.28 2.01 13.81
C GLU A 94 9.65 2.14 15.20
N PRO A 95 9.31 1.02 15.86
CA PRO A 95 8.84 1.06 17.24
C PRO A 95 9.85 1.77 18.13
N THR A 96 9.39 2.67 18.99
CA THR A 96 10.23 3.36 19.96
C THR A 96 9.76 3.05 21.37
N GLU A 97 10.59 2.37 22.15
CA GLU A 97 10.35 2.15 23.58
C GLU A 97 10.76 3.39 24.39
N MET A 98 9.93 3.80 25.35
CA MET A 98 10.24 4.90 26.25
C MET A 98 9.52 4.74 27.59
N ALA A 99 10.10 5.28 28.66
CA ALA A 99 9.48 5.31 29.98
C ALA A 99 8.28 6.28 30.00
N SER A 100 7.33 6.05 30.92
CA SER A 100 6.11 6.86 31.06
C SER A 100 6.39 8.35 31.24
N GLU A 101 7.36 8.70 32.08
CA GLU A 101 7.77 10.09 32.32
C GLU A 101 8.24 10.78 31.04
N GLN A 102 9.07 10.10 30.25
CA GLN A 102 9.57 10.61 28.97
C GLN A 102 8.45 10.75 27.93
N PHE A 103 7.51 9.81 27.89
CA PHE A 103 6.33 9.89 27.04
C PHE A 103 5.52 11.16 27.33
N PHE A 104 5.17 11.42 28.59
CA PHE A 104 4.36 12.59 28.95
C PHE A 104 5.06 13.91 28.68
N VAL A 105 6.38 13.98 28.87
CA VAL A 105 7.16 15.18 28.51
C VAL A 105 7.09 15.43 27.00
N ARG A 106 7.32 14.40 26.18
CA ARG A 106 7.24 14.52 24.71
C ARG A 106 5.83 14.83 24.23
N TRP A 107 4.81 14.20 24.80
CA TRP A 107 3.41 14.44 24.47
C TRP A 107 3.03 15.91 24.70
N LYS A 108 3.38 16.48 25.86
CA LYS A 108 3.12 17.89 26.16
C LYS A 108 3.87 18.85 25.24
N ALA A 109 5.02 18.46 24.72
CA ALA A 109 5.79 19.27 23.77
C ALA A 109 5.12 19.35 22.39
N LEU A 110 4.26 18.40 22.02
CA LEU A 110 3.48 18.36 20.77
C LEU A 110 2.13 19.09 20.92
N GLY A 111 2.14 20.27 21.54
CA GLY A 111 0.92 21.02 21.88
C GLY A 111 0.41 21.98 20.81
N GLN A 112 1.03 22.05 19.63
CA GLN A 112 0.58 22.96 18.57
C GLN A 112 -0.69 22.40 17.90
N PRO A 113 -1.71 23.23 17.60
CA PRO A 113 -2.94 22.75 16.97
C PRO A 113 -2.75 22.00 15.64
N SER A 114 -1.67 22.27 14.90
CA SER A 114 -1.32 21.57 13.65
C SER A 114 -0.64 20.23 13.84
N GLN A 115 -0.22 19.89 15.07
CA GLN A 115 0.45 18.65 15.43
C GLN A 115 -0.49 17.63 16.07
N GLU A 116 -1.69 18.06 16.45
CA GLU A 116 -2.71 17.19 17.05
C GLU A 116 -3.81 16.85 16.05
N CYS A 117 -4.17 15.58 16.02
CA CYS A 117 -5.16 15.02 15.10
C CYS A 117 -6.08 14.06 15.84
N GLN A 118 -7.34 14.45 16.04
CA GLN A 118 -8.35 13.60 16.69
C GLN A 118 -9.45 13.18 15.71
N ARG A 119 -9.85 11.91 15.77
CA ARG A 119 -11.00 11.39 15.02
C ARG A 119 -11.91 10.58 15.93
N ILE A 120 -13.21 10.87 15.86
CA ILE A 120 -14.28 10.10 16.48
C ILE A 120 -14.97 9.29 15.37
N PHE A 121 -15.10 7.98 15.54
CA PHE A 121 -15.73 7.09 14.57
C PHE A 121 -16.44 5.92 15.27
N PRO A 122 -17.54 5.40 14.70
CA PRO A 122 -18.23 4.23 15.26
C PRO A 122 -17.36 2.97 15.11
N ALA A 123 -17.42 2.08 16.11
CA ALA A 123 -16.71 0.80 16.06
C ALA A 123 -17.26 -0.07 14.91
N LYS A 124 -16.37 -0.52 14.02
CA LYS A 124 -16.72 -1.43 12.91
C LYS A 124 -16.67 -2.91 13.30
N MET A 125 -16.05 -3.22 14.44
CA MET A 125 -15.80 -4.55 14.96
C MET A 125 -15.92 -4.55 16.49
N SER A 126 -15.93 -5.73 17.12
CA SER A 126 -16.03 -5.84 18.58
C SER A 126 -14.87 -5.12 19.27
N MET A 127 -15.17 -4.43 20.37
CA MET A 127 -14.18 -3.70 21.18
C MET A 127 -13.49 -4.63 22.18
N ASP A 128 -13.11 -5.83 21.74
CA ASP A 128 -12.32 -6.77 22.55
C ASP A 128 -10.86 -6.25 22.64
N ALA A 129 -10.31 -6.19 23.85
CA ALA A 129 -8.97 -5.70 24.11
C ALA A 129 -7.88 -6.43 23.31
N ALA A 130 -8.02 -7.75 23.10
CA ALA A 130 -7.05 -8.54 22.33
C ALA A 130 -7.09 -8.19 20.83
N VAL A 131 -8.28 -7.94 20.30
CA VAL A 131 -8.51 -7.57 18.89
C VAL A 131 -8.00 -6.14 18.65
N VAL A 132 -8.32 -5.20 19.55
CA VAL A 132 -7.89 -3.80 19.45
C VAL A 132 -6.36 -3.68 19.49
N HIS A 133 -5.68 -4.44 20.35
CA HIS A 133 -4.22 -4.41 20.45
C HIS A 133 -3.54 -4.80 19.12
N THR A 134 -4.13 -5.75 18.39
CA THR A 134 -3.58 -6.24 17.12
C THR A 134 -3.94 -5.32 15.94
N GLU A 135 -5.13 -4.71 15.98
CA GLU A 135 -5.67 -3.93 14.87
C GLU A 135 -5.40 -2.43 14.93
N ALA A 136 -5.04 -1.89 16.10
CA ALA A 136 -4.84 -0.45 16.29
C ALA A 136 -3.89 0.14 15.23
N CYS A 137 -2.76 -0.51 14.93
CA CYS A 137 -1.83 0.02 13.91
C CYS A 137 -2.47 0.20 12.50
N ARG A 138 -3.52 -0.55 12.14
CA ARG A 138 -4.23 -0.39 10.85
C ARG A 138 -5.14 0.83 10.83
N THR A 139 -5.94 1.02 11.87
CA THR A 139 -6.89 2.15 11.99
C THR A 139 -6.18 3.50 12.16
N TRP A 140 -5.02 3.51 12.81
CA TRP A 140 -4.23 4.74 12.99
C TRP A 140 -3.63 5.27 11.68
N SER A 141 -3.22 4.39 10.75
CA SER A 141 -2.77 4.81 9.41
C SER A 141 -3.85 5.58 8.64
N GLU A 142 -5.11 5.14 8.72
CA GLU A 142 -6.24 5.84 8.10
C GLU A 142 -6.54 7.17 8.80
N ALA A 143 -6.31 7.28 10.11
CA ALA A 143 -6.49 8.51 10.89
C ALA A 143 -5.43 9.57 10.56
N PHE A 144 -4.17 9.15 10.47
CA PHE A 144 -3.04 10.04 10.14
C PHE A 144 -3.20 10.68 8.75
N ILE A 145 -3.58 9.88 7.74
CA ILE A 145 -3.78 10.36 6.35
C ILE A 145 -4.88 11.42 6.25
N TRP A 146 -5.94 11.31 7.05
CA TRP A 146 -7.08 12.21 6.97
C TRP A 146 -6.87 13.55 7.65
N CYS A 147 -6.07 13.59 8.73
CA CYS A 147 -5.81 14.86 9.40
C CYS A 147 -5.13 15.87 8.46
N ARG A 148 -4.24 15.39 7.58
CA ARG A 148 -3.58 16.19 6.53
C ARG A 148 -4.44 16.50 5.30
N SER A 149 -5.53 15.76 5.07
CA SER A 149 -6.47 16.08 3.97
C SER A 149 -7.34 17.32 4.27
N LYS A 150 -7.37 17.77 5.53
CA LYS A 150 -8.12 18.96 5.98
C LYS A 150 -7.21 20.13 6.37
N SER A 151 -5.89 19.98 6.28
CA SER A 151 -4.90 21.04 6.52
C SER A 151 -4.37 21.62 5.20
#